data_AF-A0AAV5YNS0-F1
#
_entry.id   AF-A0AAV5YNS0-F1
#
_cell.length_a   1.000
_cell.length_b   1.000
_cell.length_c   1.000
_cell.angle_alpha   90.00
_cell.angle_beta   90.00
_cell.angle_gamma   90.00
#
_symmetry.space_group_name_H-M   'P 1'
#
loop_
_entity.id
_entity.type
_entity.pdbx_description
1 polymer ?
#
loop_
_entity_poly.entity_id
_entity_poly.type
_entity_poly.pdbx_seq_one_letter_code
_entity_poly.pdbx_strand_id
1 'polypeptide(L)'
;MTDPQWKKTPAYTDWVAFMKKYYPEGALDDQSNAFGYTVAQVMTLVLKQCGTDLSRENILKQAENLKNVEFPLLLPGIKVNTSPTDHAPIEQEQLAKFDGERWALFGELFEAYHK
;
A
#
# COMPACT_ATOMS: atom_id res chain seq x y z
N MET A 1 -8.23 9.64 0.11
CA MET A 1 -9.21 8.62 -0.37
C MET A 1 -10.60 9.24 -0.54
N THR A 2 -11.01 9.52 -1.78
CA THR A 2 -12.24 10.28 -2.07
C THR A 2 -13.42 9.42 -2.55
N ASP A 3 -13.18 8.30 -3.23
CA ASP A 3 -14.25 7.45 -3.76
C ASP A 3 -15.09 6.83 -2.63
N PRO A 4 -16.42 7.05 -2.61
CA PRO A 4 -17.32 6.51 -1.59
C PRO A 4 -17.28 4.99 -1.43
N GLN A 5 -16.90 4.24 -2.47
CA GLN A 5 -16.84 2.78 -2.43
C GLN A 5 -15.93 2.27 -1.31
N TRP A 6 -14.88 3.03 -0.96
CA TRP A 6 -13.92 2.65 0.07
C TRP A 6 -14.36 3.03 1.48
N LYS A 7 -15.29 3.97 1.65
CA LYS A 7 -15.63 4.54 2.98
C LYS A 7 -16.21 3.53 3.97
N LYS A 8 -16.66 2.37 3.50
CA LYS A 8 -17.26 1.30 4.31
C LYS A 8 -16.30 0.12 4.53
N THR A 9 -15.07 0.16 4.02
CA THR A 9 -14.11 -0.93 4.22
C THR A 9 -13.48 -0.86 5.61
N PRO A 10 -13.09 -2.00 6.20
CA PRO A 10 -12.32 -2.02 7.45
C PRO A 10 -11.05 -1.16 7.34
N ALA A 11 -10.34 -1.27 6.21
CA ALA A 11 -9.13 -0.50 5.94
C ALA A 11 -9.33 1.01 6.00
N TYR A 12 -10.45 1.53 5.47
CA TYR A 12 -10.77 2.96 5.59
C TYR A 12 -11.07 3.37 7.03
N THR A 13 -11.72 2.50 7.80
CA THR A 13 -12.01 2.77 9.21
C THR A 13 -10.72 2.85 10.03
N ASP A 14 -9.79 1.93 9.81
CA ASP A 14 -8.47 1.93 10.44
C ASP A 14 -7.65 3.16 10.05
N TRP A 15 -7.70 3.54 8.76
CA TRP A 15 -7.10 4.77 8.26
C TRP A 15 -7.62 6.02 8.99
N VAL A 16 -8.95 6.16 9.06
CA VAL A 16 -9.60 7.29 9.74
C VAL A 16 -9.25 7.30 11.23
N ALA A 17 -9.24 6.14 11.89
CA ALA A 17 -8.87 6.04 13.29
C ALA A 17 -7.41 6.43 13.53
N PHE A 18 -6.49 6.01 12.66
CA PHE A 18 -5.08 6.38 12.72
C PHE A 18 -4.90 7.89 12.60
N MET A 19 -5.48 8.50 11.56
CA MET A 19 -5.36 9.94 11.33
C MET A 19 -5.95 10.75 12.48
N LYS A 20 -7.15 10.42 12.95
CA LYS A 20 -7.77 11.10 14.10
C LYS A 20 -6.91 11.04 15.36
N LYS A 21 -6.16 9.95 15.56
CA LYS A 21 -5.34 9.76 16.75
C LYS A 21 -3.98 10.45 16.66
N TYR A 22 -3.33 10.38 15.50
CA TYR A 22 -1.92 10.75 15.37
C TYR A 22 -1.67 11.98 14.50
N TYR A 23 -2.61 12.36 13.62
CA TYR A 23 -2.51 13.53 12.75
C TYR A 23 -3.90 14.12 12.43
N PRO A 24 -4.65 14.59 13.45
CA PRO A 24 -6.06 14.99 13.32
C PRO A 24 -6.30 16.20 12.40
N GLU A 25 -5.29 17.04 12.19
CA GLU A 25 -5.30 18.17 11.27
C GLU A 25 -5.05 17.75 9.80
N GLY A 26 -4.59 16.53 9.58
CA GLY A 26 -4.34 15.98 8.26
C GLY A 26 -5.64 15.65 7.51
N ALA A 27 -5.69 16.06 6.24
CA ALA A 27 -6.83 15.78 5.39
C ALA A 27 -6.94 14.28 5.04
N LEU A 28 -8.11 13.67 5.28
CA LEU A 28 -8.37 12.24 5.03
C LEU A 28 -8.46 11.90 3.54
N ASP A 29 -8.77 12.90 2.71
CA ASP A 29 -8.89 12.79 1.26
C ASP A 29 -7.55 13.00 0.52
N ASP A 30 -6.55 13.62 1.16
CA ASP A 30 -5.19 13.74 0.62
C ASP A 30 -4.54 12.36 0.43
N GLN A 31 -4.10 12.11 -0.80
CA GLN A 31 -3.47 10.85 -1.19
C GLN A 31 -2.06 10.71 -0.59
N SER A 32 -1.36 11.81 -0.33
CA SER A 32 -0.02 11.81 0.26
C SER A 32 -0.05 11.26 1.69
N ASN A 33 -1.10 11.59 2.45
CA ASN A 33 -1.32 11.09 3.80
C ASN A 33 -1.56 9.57 3.78
N ALA A 34 -2.43 9.09 2.88
CA ALA A 34 -2.71 7.64 2.72
C ALA A 34 -1.47 6.87 2.23
N PHE A 35 -0.67 7.47 1.33
CA PHE A 35 0.60 6.93 0.87
C PHE A 35 1.59 6.79 2.04
N GLY A 36 1.79 7.85 2.83
CA GLY A 36 2.67 7.83 3.99
C GLY A 36 2.28 6.75 5.01
N TYR A 37 0.98 6.57 5.26
CA TYR A 37 0.47 5.50 6.11
C TYR A 37 0.83 4.10 5.61
N THR A 38 0.64 3.85 4.31
CA THR A 38 0.97 2.55 3.69
C THR A 38 2.49 2.29 3.71
N VAL A 39 3.31 3.28 3.36
CA VAL A 39 4.78 3.15 3.39
C VAL A 39 5.29 2.92 4.83
N ALA A 40 4.70 3.58 5.82
CA ALA A 40 5.04 3.34 7.23
C ALA A 40 4.71 1.90 7.67
N GLN A 41 3.65 1.29 7.13
CA GLN A 41 3.34 -0.12 7.38
C GLN A 41 4.38 -1.05 6.74
N VAL A 42 4.82 -0.77 5.50
CA VAL A 42 5.91 -1.50 4.85
C VAL A 42 7.18 -1.46 5.71
N MET A 43 7.58 -0.26 6.15
CA MET A 43 8.73 -0.07 7.03
C MET A 43 8.57 -0.86 8.33
N THR A 44 7.39 -0.79 8.95
CA THR A 44 7.10 -1.54 10.19
C THR A 44 7.24 -3.05 9.98
N LEU A 45 6.76 -3.58 8.86
CA LEU A 45 6.91 -4.98 8.51
C LEU A 45 8.38 -5.38 8.34
N VAL A 46 9.16 -4.60 7.60
CA VAL A 46 10.60 -4.84 7.39
C VAL A 46 11.35 -4.84 8.73
N LEU A 47 11.12 -3.84 9.58
CA LEU A 47 11.76 -3.74 10.89
C LEU A 47 11.36 -4.90 11.81
N LYS A 48 10.11 -5.37 11.77
CA LYS A 48 9.68 -6.58 12.49
C LYS A 48 10.43 -7.83 12.03
N GLN A 49 10.60 -8.00 10.71
CA GLN A 49 11.33 -9.13 10.13
C GLN A 49 12.83 -9.11 10.50
N CYS A 50 13.39 -7.92 10.72
CA CYS A 50 14.78 -7.79 11.15
C CYS A 50 15.03 -8.32 12.57
N GLY A 51 13.99 -8.40 13.41
CA GLY A 51 14.13 -8.81 14.81
C GLY A 51 15.07 -7.88 15.57
N THR A 52 16.18 -8.42 16.08
CA THR A 52 17.19 -7.65 16.84
C THR A 52 18.33 -7.10 15.98
N ASP A 53 18.48 -7.56 14.74
CA ASP A 53 19.54 -7.11 13.83
C ASP A 53 19.01 -6.01 12.91
N LEU A 54 19.17 -4.76 13.34
CA LEU A 54 18.79 -3.57 12.58
C LEU A 54 19.96 -3.00 11.76
N SER A 55 20.94 -3.84 11.41
CA SER A 55 22.01 -3.42 10.50
C SER A 55 21.45 -3.06 9.12
N ARG A 56 22.16 -2.16 8.42
CA ARG A 56 21.80 -1.77 7.05
C ARG A 56 21.67 -2.98 6.12
N GLU A 57 22.59 -3.94 6.25
CA GLU A 57 22.61 -5.16 5.44
C GLU A 57 21.35 -5.99 5.66
N ASN A 58 20.96 -6.24 6.92
CA ASN A 58 19.75 -7.02 7.20
C ASN A 58 18.48 -6.28 6.80
N ILE A 59 18.41 -4.95 7.00
CA ILE A 59 17.26 -4.14 6.55
C ILE A 59 17.06 -4.28 5.05
N LEU A 60 18.13 -4.12 4.25
CA LEU A 60 18.05 -4.30 2.80
C LEU A 60 17.65 -5.73 2.44
N LYS A 61 18.25 -6.73 3.08
CA LYS A 61 17.91 -8.14 2.86
C LYS A 61 16.43 -8.44 3.09
N GLN A 62 15.81 -7.90 4.14
CA GLN A 62 14.37 -8.08 4.41
C GLN A 62 13.51 -7.27 3.43
N ALA A 63 13.91 -6.03 3.12
CA ALA A 63 13.20 -5.18 2.18
C ALA A 63 13.23 -5.72 0.73
N GLU A 64 14.28 -6.43 0.34
CA GLU A 64 14.45 -7.10 -0.94
C GLU A 64 13.88 -8.53 -0.98
N ASN A 65 13.17 -8.96 0.07
CA ASN A 65 12.59 -10.30 0.13
C ASN A 65 11.11 -10.30 0.52
N LEU A 66 10.39 -9.21 0.22
CA LEU A 66 8.94 -9.18 0.40
C LEU A 66 8.30 -10.10 -0.64
N LYS A 67 7.41 -10.98 -0.19
CA LYS A 67 6.70 -11.96 -1.04
C LYS A 67 5.22 -11.95 -0.72
N ASN A 68 4.39 -11.64 -1.72
CA ASN A 68 2.93 -11.69 -1.63
C ASN A 68 2.35 -10.90 -0.44
N VAL A 69 2.93 -9.74 -0.12
CA VAL A 69 2.49 -8.94 1.03
C VAL A 69 1.33 -8.04 0.62
N GLU A 70 0.23 -8.07 1.36
CA GLU A 70 -0.91 -7.20 1.11
C GLU A 70 -0.96 -6.07 2.14
N PHE A 71 -1.36 -4.87 1.70
CA PHE A 71 -1.58 -3.73 2.60
C PHE A 71 -3.02 -3.23 2.48
N PRO A 72 -3.67 -2.81 3.58
CA PRO A 72 -5.12 -2.57 3.60
C PRO A 72 -5.61 -1.47 2.65
N LEU A 73 -4.78 -0.47 2.33
CA LEU A 73 -5.17 0.64 1.45
C LEU A 73 -4.83 0.42 -0.03
N LEU A 74 -4.22 -0.71 -0.39
CA LEU A 74 -4.04 -1.08 -1.79
C LEU A 74 -5.36 -1.59 -2.38
N LEU A 75 -5.45 -1.59 -3.71
CA LEU A 75 -6.60 -2.23 -4.36
C LEU A 75 -6.64 -3.72 -4.01
N PRO A 76 -7.84 -4.29 -3.84
CA PRO A 76 -7.99 -5.72 -3.52
C PRO A 76 -7.23 -6.59 -4.52
N GLY A 77 -6.38 -7.49 -4.00
CA GLY A 77 -5.60 -8.42 -4.80
C GLY A 77 -4.21 -7.92 -5.22
N ILE A 78 -3.89 -6.62 -5.03
CA ILE A 78 -2.52 -6.13 -5.24
C ILE A 78 -1.61 -6.69 -4.15
N LYS A 79 -0.48 -7.25 -4.59
CA LYS A 79 0.55 -7.84 -3.75
C LYS A 79 1.88 -7.13 -3.93
N VAL A 80 2.51 -6.82 -2.80
CA VAL A 80 3.84 -6.27 -2.73
C VAL A 80 4.88 -7.39 -2.82
N ASN A 81 5.76 -7.28 -3.81
CA ASN A 81 6.85 -8.21 -4.06
C ASN A 81 8.15 -7.43 -4.35
N THR A 82 9.26 -7.89 -3.79
CA THR A 82 10.59 -7.34 -4.08
C THR A 82 11.61 -8.48 -4.20
N SER A 83 12.74 -8.21 -4.82
CA SER A 83 13.87 -9.13 -4.96
C SER A 83 15.20 -8.34 -5.00
N PRO A 84 16.36 -8.99 -4.80
CA PRO A 84 17.66 -8.32 -4.93
C PRO A 84 17.92 -7.72 -6.32
N THR A 85 17.18 -8.17 -7.34
CA THR A 85 17.32 -7.71 -8.73
C THR A 85 16.15 -6.85 -9.20
N ASP A 86 15.16 -6.60 -8.34
CA ASP A 86 13.97 -5.82 -8.67
C ASP A 86 13.37 -5.24 -7.39
N HIS A 87 13.43 -3.91 -7.31
CA HIS A 87 13.04 -3.12 -6.14
C HIS A 87 11.69 -2.42 -6.32
N ALA A 88 10.96 -2.68 -7.42
CA ALA A 88 9.62 -2.14 -7.63
C ALA A 88 8.60 -2.96 -6.80
N PRO A 89 8.01 -2.41 -5.73
CA PRO A 89 7.20 -3.21 -4.81
C PRO A 89 5.85 -3.61 -5.41
N ILE A 90 5.29 -2.80 -6.31
CA ILE A 90 3.97 -3.00 -6.93
C ILE A 90 4.15 -2.91 -8.43
N GLU A 91 3.82 -3.99 -9.13
CA GLU A 91 3.86 -4.10 -10.58
C GLU A 91 2.52 -4.57 -11.15
N GLN A 92 1.45 -4.45 -10.35
CA GLN A 92 0.10 -4.85 -10.71
C GLN A 92 -0.79 -3.62 -10.88
N GLU A 93 -1.62 -3.62 -11.92
CA GLU A 93 -2.52 -2.53 -12.26
C GLU A 93 -3.96 -3.03 -12.48
N GLN A 94 -4.93 -2.16 -12.21
CA GLN A 94 -6.33 -2.36 -12.60
C GLN A 94 -6.80 -1.18 -13.42
N LEU A 95 -7.51 -1.45 -14.52
CA LEU A 95 -8.05 -0.40 -15.36
C LEU A 95 -9.20 0.34 -14.65
N ALA A 96 -9.24 1.66 -14.86
CA ALA A 96 -10.29 2.52 -14.37
C ALA A 96 -10.87 3.32 -15.54
N LYS A 97 -12.20 3.45 -15.59
CA LYS A 97 -12.91 4.31 -16.54
C LYS A 97 -13.65 5.41 -15.79
N PHE A 98 -13.51 6.65 -16.26
CA PHE A 98 -14.33 7.74 -15.76
C PHE A 98 -15.77 7.60 -16.29
N ASP A 99 -16.75 7.52 -15.39
CA ASP A 99 -18.16 7.33 -15.73
C ASP A 99 -18.97 8.64 -15.79
N GLY A 100 -18.33 9.78 -15.57
CA GLY A 100 -18.97 11.10 -15.46
C GLY A 100 -18.98 11.65 -14.03
N GLU A 101 -18.83 10.78 -13.03
CA GLU A 101 -18.82 11.15 -11.61
C GLU A 101 -17.56 10.68 -10.88
N ARG A 102 -17.07 9.47 -11.19
CA ARG A 102 -15.91 8.86 -10.55
C ARG A 102 -15.12 7.94 -11.50
N TRP A 103 -13.96 7.49 -11.02
CA TRP A 103 -13.19 6.44 -11.66
C TRP A 103 -13.69 5.06 -11.20
N ALA A 104 -14.47 4.39 -12.05
CA ALA A 104 -14.96 3.05 -11.80
C ALA A 104 -13.93 2.02 -12.29
N LEU A 105 -13.47 1.16 -11.37
CA LEU A 105 -12.58 0.04 -11.68
C LEU A 105 -13.32 -1.02 -12.50
N PHE A 106 -12.65 -1.63 -13.47
CA PHE A 106 -13.18 -2.72 -14.27
C PHE A 106 -12.07 -3.68 -14.73
N GLY A 107 -12.47 -4.88 -15.14
CA GLY A 107 -11.53 -5.92 -15.56
C GLY A 107 -10.77 -6.55 -14.39
N GLU A 108 -9.87 -7.46 -14.74
CA GLU A 108 -8.97 -8.13 -13.79
C GLU A 108 -7.74 -7.27 -13.46
N LEU A 109 -6.93 -7.75 -12.51
CA LEU A 109 -5.60 -7.20 -12.27
C LEU A 109 -4.65 -7.71 -13.36
N PHE A 110 -3.85 -6.80 -13.90
CA PHE A 110 -2.82 -7.10 -14.89
C PHE A 110 -1.44 -6.95 -14.25
N GLU A 111 -0.51 -7.83 -14.61
CA GLU A 111 0.91 -7.60 -14.37
C GLU A 111 1.39 -6.56 -15.38
N ALA A 112 1.73 -5.36 -14.91
CA ALA A 112 2.25 -4.27 -15.73
C ALA A 112 3.72 -4.48 -16.14
N TYR A 113 4.40 -5.41 -15.49
CA TYR A 113 5.76 -5.82 -15.81
C TYR A 113 5.86 -7.34 -15.93
N HIS A 114 6.47 -7.81 -17.02
CA HIS A 114 6.87 -9.19 -17.20
C HIS A 114 8.40 -9.23 -17.27
N LYS A 115 9.04 -9.99 -16.37
CA LYS A 115 10.48 -10.26 -16.37
C LYS A 115 10.86 -11.21 -17.50
#